data_AF-A0A2J7VE72-F1
#
_entry.id   AF-A0A2J7VE72-F1
#
_cell.length_a   1.000
_cell.length_b   1.000
_cell.length_c   1.000
_cell.angle_alpha   90.00
_cell.angle_beta   90.00
_cell.angle_gamma   90.00
#
_symmetry.space_group_name_H-M   'P 1'
#
loop_
_entity.id
_entity.type
_entity.pdbx_description
1 polymer ?
#
loop_
_entity_poly.entity_id
_entity_poly.type
_entity_poly.pdbx_seq_one_letter_code
_entity_poly.pdbx_strand_id
1 'polypeptide(L)' 'MSNESQEPHPSQLDLLLAQYAGGTMTSRELSCATGLAFGEILVELGKRNLALPRVSAERTPAQDSLLERALRDGE' A
#
# COMPACT_ATOMS: atom_id res chain seq x y z
N MET A 1 25.97 -19.17 -30.68
CA MET A 1 24.56 -18.96 -30.34
C MET A 1 24.54 -18.27 -28.99
N SER A 2 24.36 -16.96 -29.00
CA SER A 2 24.33 -16.16 -27.76
C SER A 2 22.99 -16.41 -27.08
N ASN A 3 23.01 -16.95 -25.87
CA ASN A 3 21.83 -16.98 -25.01
C ASN A 3 21.52 -15.53 -24.62
N GLU A 4 20.66 -14.90 -25.39
CA GLU A 4 20.00 -13.66 -24.99
C GLU A 4 19.19 -14.01 -23.73
N SER A 5 19.63 -13.48 -22.59
CA SER A 5 18.88 -13.59 -21.34
C SER A 5 17.62 -12.77 -21.52
N GLN A 6 16.55 -13.44 -21.94
CA GLN A 6 15.25 -12.84 -22.13
C GLN A 6 14.71 -12.51 -20.73
N GLU A 7 14.94 -11.27 -20.30
CA GLU A 7 14.42 -10.78 -19.03
C GLU A 7 12.89 -10.94 -19.04
N PRO A 8 12.29 -11.54 -18.01
CA PRO A 8 10.85 -11.71 -17.97
C PRO A 8 10.19 -10.33 -17.92
N HIS A 9 9.33 -10.04 -18.90
CA HIS A 9 8.51 -8.83 -18.84
C HIS A 9 7.59 -8.92 -17.62
N PRO A 10 7.53 -7.86 -16.78
CA PRO A 10 6.67 -7.86 -15.61
C PRO A 10 5.20 -7.97 -16.03
N SER A 11 4.42 -8.73 -15.26
CA SER A 11 2.98 -8.80 -15.50
C SER A 11 2.33 -7.43 -15.29
N GLN A 12 1.14 -7.23 -15.88
CA GLN A 12 0.40 -5.99 -15.67
C GLN A 12 0.10 -5.74 -14.18
N LEU A 13 -0.12 -6.80 -13.40
CA LEU A 13 -0.28 -6.71 -11.95
C LEU A 13 1.00 -6.21 -11.27
N ASP A 14 2.17 -6.68 -11.69
CA ASP A 14 3.45 -6.26 -11.10
C ASP A 14 3.69 -4.76 -11.33
N LEU A 15 3.36 -4.24 -12.51
CA LEU A 15 3.45 -2.81 -12.84
C LEU A 15 2.51 -1.96 -11.97
N LEU A 16 1.28 -2.44 -11.73
CA LEU A 16 0.31 -1.73 -10.90
C LEU A 16 0.72 -1.74 -9.42
N LEU A 17 1.21 -2.88 -8.92
CA LEU A 17 1.73 -3.00 -7.56
C LEU A 17 2.99 -2.14 -7.33
N ALA A 18 3.87 -2.04 -8.33
CA ALA A 18 5.06 -1.17 -8.26
C ALA A 18 4.68 0.32 -8.19
N GLN A 19 3.69 0.76 -8.98
CA GLN A 19 3.17 2.13 -8.91
C GLN A 19 2.53 2.43 -7.55
N TYR A 20 1.76 1.48 -7.01
CA TYR A 20 1.19 1.60 -5.67
C TYR A 20 2.27 1.68 -4.59
N ALA A 21 3.26 0.80 -4.60
CA ALA A 21 4.39 0.82 -3.66
C ALA A 21 5.24 2.10 -3.78
N GLY A 22 5.35 2.64 -5.00
CA GLY A 22 6.03 3.91 -5.28
C GLY A 22 5.23 5.16 -4.90
N GLY A 23 3.98 5.01 -4.44
CA GLY A 23 3.13 6.12 -4.04
C GLY A 23 2.54 6.95 -5.19
N THR A 24 2.68 6.49 -6.44
CA THR A 24 2.08 7.16 -7.62
C THR A 24 0.65 6.69 -7.91
N MET A 25 0.17 5.71 -7.14
CA MET A 25 -1.18 5.15 -7.24
C MET A 25 -1.73 4.96 -5.83
N THR A 26 -3.02 5.20 -5.64
CA THR A 26 -3.74 4.95 -4.38
C THR A 26 -4.24 3.52 -4.29
N SER A 27 -4.57 3.06 -3.07
CA SER A 27 -5.14 1.72 -2.88
C SER A 27 -6.51 1.58 -3.54
N ARG A 28 -7.28 2.67 -3.61
CA ARG A 28 -8.58 2.70 -4.29
C ARG A 28 -8.44 2.51 -5.80
N GLU A 29 -7.51 3.23 -6.44
CA GLU A 29 -7.27 3.08 -7.87
C GLU A 29 -6.78 1.68 -8.21
N LEU A 30 -5.87 1.13 -7.41
CA LEU A 30 -5.37 -0.23 -7.59
C LEU A 30 -6.49 -1.26 -7.44
N SER A 31 -7.35 -1.09 -6.43
CA SER A 31 -8.52 -1.95 -6.22
C SER A 31 -9.51 -1.88 -7.39
N CYS A 32 -9.79 -0.69 -7.93
CA CYS A 32 -10.63 -0.55 -9.12
C CYS A 32 -10.01 -1.22 -10.36
N ALA A 33 -8.69 -1.15 -10.53
CA ALA A 33 -7.99 -1.72 -11.69
C ALA A 33 -7.85 -3.25 -11.62
N THR A 34 -7.76 -3.82 -10.41
CA THR A 34 -7.41 -5.25 -10.20
C THR A 34 -8.53 -6.09 -9.60
N GLY A 35 -9.55 -5.45 -9.02
CA GLY A 35 -10.57 -6.11 -8.21
C GLY A 35 -10.10 -6.55 -6.83
N LEU A 36 -8.84 -6.34 -6.48
CA LEU A 36 -8.28 -6.76 -5.19
C LEU A 36 -8.76 -5.85 -4.05
N ALA A 37 -9.12 -6.45 -2.92
CA ALA A 37 -9.33 -5.74 -1.67
C ALA A 37 -7.99 -5.29 -1.07
N PHE A 38 -8.04 -4.32 -0.13
CA PHE A 38 -6.83 -3.76 0.47
C PHE A 38 -5.94 -4.81 1.14
N GLY A 39 -6.51 -5.76 1.88
CA GLY A 39 -5.73 -6.84 2.49
C GLY A 39 -5.03 -7.74 1.47
N GLU A 40 -5.67 -8.00 0.33
CA GLU A 40 -5.10 -8.80 -0.76
C GLU A 40 -3.96 -8.04 -1.46
N ILE A 41 -4.10 -6.72 -1.64
CA ILE A 41 -3.02 -5.85 -2.12
C ILE A 41 -1.78 -5.98 -1.23
N LEU A 42 -1.94 -5.93 0.10
CA LEU A 42 -0.81 -6.09 1.03
C LEU A 42 -0.14 -7.47 0.91
N VAL A 43 -0.93 -8.52 0.72
CA VAL A 43 -0.42 -9.88 0.49
C VAL A 43 0.38 -9.95 -0.83
N GLU A 44 -0.15 -9.38 -1.92
CA GLU A 44 0.52 -9.39 -3.22
C GLU A 44 1.82 -8.56 -3.24
N LEU A 45 1.87 -7.45 -2.49
CA LEU A 45 3.10 -6.68 -2.27
C LEU A 45 4.14 -7.52 -1.51
N GLY A 46 3.72 -8.18 -0.43
CA GLY A 46 4.61 -9.03 0.38
C GLY A 46 5.21 -10.18 -0.42
N LYS A 47 4.41 -10.86 -1.27
CA LYS A 47 4.89 -11.92 -2.17
C LYS A 47 6.00 -11.46 -3.13
N ARG A 48 6.04 -10.17 -3.45
CA ARG A 48 7.00 -9.56 -4.39
C ARG A 48 8.13 -8.78 -3.70
N ASN A 49 8.21 -8.83 -2.37
CA ASN A 49 9.13 -8.02 -1.58
C ASN A 49 9.04 -6.51 -1.90
N LEU A 50 7.85 -6.03 -2.27
CA LEU A 50 7.61 -4.61 -2.48
C LEU A 50 7.36 -3.91 -1.15
N ALA A 51 7.70 -2.62 -1.09
CA ALA A 51 7.48 -1.82 0.09
C ALA A 51 5.99 -1.77 0.44
N LEU A 52 5.66 -2.11 1.70
CA LEU A 52 4.30 -1.95 2.19
C LEU A 52 4.00 -0.46 2.37
N PRO A 53 2.78 -0.02 1.99
CA PRO A 53 2.35 1.35 2.19
C PRO A 53 2.42 1.70 3.68
N ARG A 54 2.99 2.87 4.01
CA ARG A 54 2.93 3.40 5.37
C ARG A 54 1.51 3.92 5.61
N VAL A 55 0.68 3.11 6.25
CA VAL A 55 -0.64 3.56 6.69
C VAL A 55 -0.44 4.38 7.96
N SER A 56 -0.34 5.69 7.80
CA SER A 56 -0.51 6.61 8.92
C SER A 56 -2.01 6.82 9.07
N ALA A 57 -2.58 6.35 10.17
CA ALA A 57 -3.96 6.70 10.49
C ALA A 57 -4.00 8.21 10.75
N GLU A 58 -4.56 8.99 9.82
CA GLU A 58 -4.90 10.38 10.11
C GLU A 58 -5.93 10.37 11.23
N ARG A 59 -5.54 10.89 12.39
CA ARG A 59 -6.46 11.07 13.49
C ARG A 59 -7.48 12.11 13.09
N THR A 60 -8.75 11.78 13.26
CA THR A 60 -9.81 12.78 13.09
C THR A 60 -9.75 13.80 14.22
N PRO A 61 -10.26 15.03 14.03
CA PRO A 61 -10.32 16.02 15.10
C PRO A 61 -11.03 15.52 16.36
N ALA A 62 -11.99 14.61 16.21
CA ALA A 62 -12.69 13.96 17.33
C ALA A 62 -11.78 12.98 18.09
N GLN A 63 -10.94 12.22 17.38
CA GLN A 63 -9.95 11.33 17.99
C GLN A 63 -8.86 12.12 18.71
N ASP A 64 -8.40 13.24 18.14
CA ASP A 64 -7.45 14.13 18.81
C ASP A 64 -8.05 14.74 20.08
N SER A 65 -9.29 15.24 20.00
CA SER A 65 -9.99 15.79 21.17
C SER A 65 -10.18 14.76 22.30
N LEU A 66 -10.48 13.50 21.94
CA LEU A 66 -10.60 12.41 22.92
C LEU A 66 -9.26 12.09 23.58
N LEU A 67 -8.18 12.02 22.79
CA LEU A 67 -6.85 11.76 23.30
C LEU A 67 -6.38 12.90 24.22
N GLU A 68 -6.58 14.15 23.81
CA GLU A 68 -6.23 15.32 24.62
C GLU A 68 -6.95 15.35 25.96
N ARG A 69 -8.22 14.90 26.01
CA ARG A 69 -8.95 14.78 27.28
C ARG A 69 -8.36 13.68 28.16
N ALA A 70 -8.11 12.50 27.59
CA ALA A 70 -7.54 11.39 28.33
C ALA A 70 -6.16 11.70 28.93
N LEU A 71 -5.35 12.54 28.27
CA LEU A 71 -4.05 12.98 28.76
C LEU A 71 -4.14 14.03 29.89
N ARG A 72 -5.21 14.84 29.92
CA ARG A 72 -5.42 15.85 30.98
C ARG A 72 -6.00 15.25 32.26
N ASP A 73 -6.82 14.21 32.14
CA ASP A 73 -7.46 13.54 33.28
C ASP A 73 -6.51 12.56 34.03
N GLY A 74 -5.27 12.42 33.55
CA GLY A 74 -4.24 11.55 34.11
C GLY A 74 -3.15 12.25 34.94
N GLU A 75 -3.23 13.57 35.13
CA GLU A 75 -2.39 14.37 36.04
C GLU A 75 -3.14 14.75 37.33
#